data_AF-A0A2V9ZI31-F1
#
_entry.id   AF-A0A2V9ZI31-F1
#
_cell.length_a   1.000
_cell.length_b   1.000
_cell.length_c   1.000
_cell.angle_alpha   90.00
_cell.angle_beta   90.00
_cell.angle_gamma   90.00
#
_symmetry.space_group_name_H-M   'P 1'
#
loop_
_entity.id
_entity.type
_entity.pdbx_description
1 polymer ?
#
loop_
_entity_poly.entity_id
_entity_poly.type
_entity_poly.pdbx_seq_one_letter_code
_entity_poly.pdbx_strand_id
1 'polypeptide(L)'
;MPRRNHIPQALLFAIMILGALAPAQEISKQLASNERHTSSDPASVLFQRSAFAHGFIHGYEQGFHIADLDYHVARMDRRLEETHAYRDASSGYHTYFGDKKSFQQGYREGFRQGYDDSIHSRRFRAEVAASAVAENLKGYAGSSKELDAGFAAGYLAEHSNPKNAPACQSKSADYCNGFALGAEFAAISSGASPVIAKSSLDALAIK
;
A
#
# COMPACT_ATOMS: atom_id res chain seq x y z
N MET A 1 17.88 80.80 -13.22
CA MET A 1 17.18 79.64 -13.80
C MET A 1 17.81 78.34 -13.30
N PRO A 2 17.20 77.62 -12.33
CA PRO A 2 17.67 76.30 -11.92
C PRO A 2 16.86 75.17 -12.58
N ARG A 3 17.56 74.14 -13.07
CA ARG A 3 17.01 72.94 -13.72
C ARG A 3 16.33 72.02 -12.70
N ARG A 4 15.10 71.59 -13.01
CA ARG A 4 14.34 70.54 -12.33
C ARG A 4 15.03 69.18 -12.54
N ASN A 5 15.40 68.52 -11.45
CA ASN A 5 15.81 67.11 -11.46
C ASN A 5 14.56 66.22 -11.44
N HIS A 6 14.35 65.48 -12.52
CA HIS A 6 13.37 64.40 -12.57
C HIS A 6 13.94 63.17 -11.86
N ILE A 7 13.26 62.75 -10.80
CA ILE A 7 13.48 61.45 -10.14
C ILE A 7 12.82 60.39 -11.05
N PRO A 8 13.55 59.40 -11.59
CA PRO A 8 12.94 58.34 -12.37
C PRO A 8 12.15 57.40 -11.46
N GLN A 9 10.84 57.29 -11.72
CA GLN A 9 9.87 56.36 -11.11
C GLN A 9 10.14 54.90 -11.52
N ALA A 10 11.37 54.41 -11.42
CA ALA A 10 11.76 53.06 -11.84
C ALA A 10 12.19 52.17 -10.68
N LEU A 11 11.63 52.39 -9.49
CA LEU A 11 12.01 51.63 -8.29
C LEU A 11 10.79 51.32 -7.40
N LEU A 12 9.75 50.68 -7.95
CA LEU A 12 8.62 50.21 -7.15
C LEU A 12 7.82 49.04 -7.76
N PHE A 13 8.44 48.22 -8.62
CA PHE A 13 7.81 47.02 -9.20
C PHE A 13 8.77 45.83 -9.33
N ALA A 14 9.63 45.58 -8.34
CA ALA A 14 10.61 44.48 -8.39
C ALA A 14 10.55 43.50 -7.20
N ILE A 15 9.51 43.53 -6.36
CA ILE A 15 9.38 42.61 -5.21
C ILE A 15 7.92 42.16 -5.06
N MET A 16 7.37 41.46 -6.05
CA MET A 16 6.06 40.76 -5.91
C MET A 16 5.96 39.57 -6.87
N ILE A 17 7.06 38.86 -7.17
CA ILE A 17 7.01 37.54 -7.82
C ILE A 17 8.12 36.66 -7.20
N LEU A 18 8.11 36.51 -5.88
CA LEU A 18 8.98 35.57 -5.19
C LEU A 18 8.20 34.95 -4.01
N GLY A 19 7.22 34.12 -4.32
CA GLY A 19 6.41 33.49 -3.27
C GLY A 19 5.28 32.65 -3.83
N ALA A 20 5.60 31.40 -4.18
CA ALA A 20 4.73 30.22 -4.10
C ALA A 20 5.23 29.10 -5.02
N LEU A 21 6.51 28.73 -4.93
CA LEU A 21 6.87 27.32 -5.10
C LEU A 21 6.95 26.75 -3.69
N ALA A 22 5.78 26.47 -3.09
CA ALA A 22 5.76 25.48 -2.03
C ALA A 22 6.37 24.21 -2.63
N PRO A 23 7.42 23.64 -2.03
CA PRO A 23 8.06 22.46 -2.58
C PRO A 23 7.00 21.37 -2.71
N ALA A 24 6.87 20.73 -3.87
CA ALA A 24 5.93 19.63 -4.11
C ALA A 24 6.00 18.51 -3.04
N GLN A 25 7.09 18.48 -2.27
CA GLN A 25 7.30 17.64 -1.10
C GLN A 25 6.35 17.94 0.08
N GLU A 26 5.92 19.18 0.31
CA GLU A 26 5.01 19.52 1.42
C GLU A 26 3.57 19.08 1.13
N ILE A 27 3.10 19.26 -0.10
CA ILE A 27 1.77 18.80 -0.52
C ILE A 27 1.67 17.27 -0.46
N SER A 28 2.75 16.58 -0.86
CA SER A 28 2.83 15.11 -0.79
C SER A 28 2.72 14.59 0.65
N LYS A 29 3.41 15.23 1.61
CA LYS A 29 3.32 14.89 3.03
C LYS A 29 1.92 15.13 3.61
N GLN A 30 1.25 16.19 3.18
CA GLN A 30 -0.09 16.54 3.66
C GLN A 30 -1.19 15.62 3.08
N LEU A 31 -1.02 15.15 1.85
CA LEU A 31 -1.88 14.09 1.28
C LEU A 31 -1.65 12.76 2.00
N ALA A 32 -0.39 12.43 2.31
CA ALA A 32 -0.04 11.23 3.08
C ALA A 32 -0.61 11.25 4.51
N SER A 33 -0.72 12.42 5.13
CA SER A 33 -1.30 12.55 6.47
C SER A 33 -2.82 12.51 6.49
N ASN A 34 -3.48 12.72 5.35
CA ASN A 34 -4.95 12.71 5.25
C ASN A 34 -5.53 11.34 4.85
N GLU A 35 -4.70 10.43 4.33
CA GLU A 35 -5.10 9.06 4.09
C GLU A 35 -5.28 8.31 5.43
N ARG A 36 -6.43 7.65 5.62
CA ARG A 36 -6.82 7.07 6.93
C ARG A 36 -5.86 5.96 7.34
N HIS A 37 -5.49 5.14 6.35
CA HIS A 37 -4.62 3.98 6.50
C HIS A 37 -3.21 4.35 6.95
N THR A 38 -2.71 5.52 6.58
CA THR A 38 -1.34 5.94 6.91
C THR A 38 -1.25 6.80 8.17
N SER A 39 -2.36 7.28 8.72
CA SER A 39 -2.37 8.28 9.80
C SER A 39 -2.93 7.77 11.14
N SER A 40 -3.88 6.83 11.12
CA SER A 40 -4.65 6.42 12.32
C SER A 40 -4.76 4.92 12.53
N ASP A 41 -4.30 4.12 11.56
CA ASP A 41 -4.39 2.67 11.58
C ASP A 41 -3.22 2.04 12.37
N PRO A 42 -3.46 1.05 13.24
CA PRO A 42 -2.40 0.22 13.83
C PRO A 42 -1.44 -0.38 12.80
N ALA A 43 -1.90 -0.63 11.58
CA ALA A 43 -1.12 -1.12 10.45
C ALA A 43 -0.46 -0.02 9.59
N SER A 44 -0.55 1.26 10.00
CA SER A 44 0.01 2.40 9.23
C SER A 44 1.48 2.23 8.85
N VAL A 45 2.31 1.66 9.72
CA VAL A 45 3.73 1.39 9.41
C VAL A 45 3.91 0.40 8.26
N LEU A 46 3.00 -0.57 8.11
CA LEU A 46 3.01 -1.51 6.98
C LEU A 46 2.64 -0.78 5.69
N PHE A 47 1.54 -0.01 5.70
CA PHE A 47 1.04 0.70 4.51
C PHE A 47 1.98 1.81 4.03
N GLN A 48 2.73 2.44 4.93
CA GLN A 48 3.76 3.42 4.57
C GLN A 48 5.01 2.77 3.93
N ARG A 49 5.24 1.47 4.13
CA ARG A 49 6.46 0.78 3.68
C ARG A 49 6.25 -0.23 2.57
N SER A 50 5.02 -0.70 2.38
CA SER A 50 4.66 -1.58 1.29
C SER A 50 3.51 -1.00 0.48
N ALA A 51 3.81 -0.60 -0.74
CA ALA A 51 2.83 -0.20 -1.74
C ALA A 51 1.85 -1.34 -2.03
N PHE A 52 2.33 -2.60 -2.05
CA PHE A 52 1.49 -3.78 -2.18
C PHE A 52 0.46 -3.86 -1.05
N ALA A 53 0.90 -3.82 0.21
CA ALA A 53 0.00 -3.93 1.37
C ALA A 53 -1.00 -2.76 1.41
N HIS A 54 -0.55 -1.56 1.03
CA HIS A 54 -1.44 -0.40 0.96
C HIS A 54 -2.47 -0.55 -0.16
N GLY A 55 -2.04 -0.97 -1.37
CA GLY A 55 -2.96 -1.29 -2.44
C GLY A 55 -3.97 -2.35 -2.02
N PHE A 56 -3.50 -3.37 -1.31
CA PHE A 56 -4.32 -4.47 -0.80
C PHE A 56 -5.49 -3.98 0.05
N ILE A 57 -5.25 -3.13 1.05
CA ILE A 57 -6.35 -2.67 1.92
C ILE A 57 -7.36 -1.82 1.15
N HIS A 58 -6.92 -0.93 0.26
CA HIS A 58 -7.81 -0.15 -0.62
C HIS A 58 -8.66 -1.05 -1.52
N GLY A 59 -8.01 -2.06 -2.11
CA GLY A 59 -8.69 -3.07 -2.92
C GLY A 59 -9.74 -3.82 -2.11
N TYR A 60 -9.37 -4.29 -0.92
CA TYR A 60 -10.23 -5.07 -0.04
C TYR A 60 -11.48 -4.30 0.39
N GLU A 61 -11.32 -3.06 0.85
CA GLU A 61 -12.44 -2.17 1.16
C GLU A 61 -13.38 -1.98 -0.03
N GLN A 62 -12.81 -1.72 -1.21
CA GLN A 62 -13.60 -1.52 -2.42
C GLN A 62 -14.33 -2.79 -2.85
N GLY A 63 -13.67 -3.95 -2.79
CA GLY A 63 -14.26 -5.25 -3.11
C GLY A 63 -15.41 -5.60 -2.18
N PHE A 64 -15.22 -5.38 -0.88
CA PHE A 64 -16.24 -5.59 0.15
C PHE A 64 -17.46 -4.69 -0.11
N HIS A 65 -17.24 -3.40 -0.38
CA HIS A 65 -18.32 -2.46 -0.68
C HIS A 65 -19.10 -2.82 -1.95
N ILE A 66 -18.42 -3.27 -3.02
CA ILE A 66 -19.09 -3.65 -4.26
C ILE A 66 -19.90 -4.93 -4.08
N ALA A 67 -19.40 -5.91 -3.33
CA ALA A 67 -20.14 -7.13 -3.01
C ALA A 67 -21.38 -6.84 -2.16
N ASP A 68 -21.27 -5.98 -1.15
CA ASP A 68 -22.42 -5.54 -0.35
C ASP A 68 -23.48 -4.85 -1.22
N LEU A 69 -23.08 -3.97 -2.14
CA LEU A 69 -24.00 -3.35 -3.09
C LEU A 69 -24.66 -4.39 -4.01
N ASP A 70 -23.89 -5.32 -4.57
CA ASP A 70 -24.40 -6.38 -5.44
C ASP A 70 -25.43 -7.27 -4.70
N TYR A 71 -25.20 -7.55 -3.41
CA TYR A 71 -26.14 -8.25 -2.54
C TYR A 71 -27.47 -7.48 -2.39
N HIS A 72 -27.41 -6.18 -2.10
CA HIS A 72 -28.60 -5.34 -1.94
C HIS A 72 -29.45 -5.19 -3.21
N VAL A 73 -28.84 -5.28 -4.39
CA VAL A 73 -29.54 -5.20 -5.68
C VAL A 73 -29.82 -6.57 -6.31
N ALA A 74 -29.62 -7.66 -5.56
CA ALA A 74 -29.82 -9.04 -6.01
C ALA A 74 -29.05 -9.41 -7.30
N ARG A 75 -27.83 -8.87 -7.47
CA ARG A 75 -26.93 -9.27 -8.55
C ARG A 75 -26.09 -10.47 -8.08
N MET A 76 -26.28 -11.62 -8.74
CA MET A 76 -25.77 -12.91 -8.24
C MET A 76 -24.35 -13.29 -8.69
N ASP A 77 -23.74 -12.60 -9.63
CA ASP A 77 -22.38 -12.93 -10.04
C ASP A 77 -21.79 -11.80 -10.88
N ARG A 78 -20.62 -11.30 -10.48
CA ARG A 78 -19.91 -10.25 -11.21
C ARG A 78 -18.57 -10.80 -11.67
N ARG A 79 -18.31 -10.73 -12.97
CA ARG A 79 -16.97 -10.94 -13.52
C ARG A 79 -16.08 -9.79 -13.04
N LEU A 80 -15.28 -10.04 -12.01
CA LEU A 80 -14.46 -9.01 -11.37
C LEU A 80 -13.53 -8.32 -12.39
N GLU A 81 -13.01 -9.08 -13.35
CA GLU A 81 -12.16 -8.62 -14.44
C GLU A 81 -12.81 -7.54 -15.32
N GLU A 82 -14.13 -7.53 -15.40
CA GLU A 82 -14.90 -6.54 -16.16
C GLU A 82 -15.18 -5.27 -15.36
N THR A 83 -14.97 -5.31 -14.05
CA THR A 83 -15.20 -4.19 -13.15
C THR A 83 -14.11 -3.14 -13.32
N HIS A 84 -14.50 -1.90 -13.62
CA HIS A 84 -13.55 -0.80 -13.83
C HIS A 84 -12.59 -0.62 -12.65
N ALA A 85 -13.11 -0.64 -11.41
CA ALA A 85 -12.30 -0.50 -10.20
C ALA A 85 -11.21 -1.59 -10.09
N TYR A 86 -11.56 -2.83 -10.39
CA TYR A 86 -10.59 -3.93 -10.43
C TYR A 86 -9.62 -3.80 -11.60
N ARG A 87 -10.09 -3.42 -12.81
CA ARG A 87 -9.25 -3.28 -14.00
C ARG A 87 -8.24 -2.14 -13.89
N ASP A 88 -8.63 -0.99 -13.35
CA ASP A 88 -7.73 0.14 -13.15
C ASP A 88 -6.78 -0.11 -11.97
N ALA A 89 -7.34 -0.59 -10.84
CA ALA A 89 -6.62 -0.93 -9.62
C ALA A 89 -5.74 0.20 -9.04
N SER A 90 -6.01 1.46 -9.39
CA SER A 90 -5.22 2.60 -8.92
C SER A 90 -6.04 3.64 -8.17
N SER A 91 -7.27 3.30 -7.80
CA SER A 91 -8.08 4.13 -6.89
C SER A 91 -7.32 4.36 -5.58
N GLY A 92 -7.24 5.62 -5.16
CA GLY A 92 -6.51 6.02 -3.96
C GLY A 92 -4.99 6.09 -4.11
N TYR A 93 -4.39 5.61 -5.23
CA TYR A 93 -2.94 5.58 -5.37
C TYR A 93 -2.32 6.98 -5.43
N HIS A 94 -1.24 7.16 -4.67
CA HIS A 94 -0.34 8.30 -4.77
C HIS A 94 1.12 7.86 -4.94
N THR A 95 1.90 8.65 -5.67
CA THR A 95 3.30 8.31 -6.02
C THR A 95 4.24 8.15 -4.83
N TYR A 96 3.92 8.76 -3.69
CA TYR A 96 4.72 8.64 -2.47
C TYR A 96 4.46 7.35 -1.69
N PHE A 97 3.44 6.56 -2.05
CA PHE A 97 3.21 5.23 -1.46
C PHE A 97 4.24 4.19 -1.91
N GLY A 98 4.87 4.39 -3.07
CA GLY A 98 5.86 3.46 -3.64
C GLY A 98 5.57 3.14 -5.09
N ASP A 99 5.84 1.90 -5.52
CA ASP A 99 5.68 1.50 -6.91
C ASP A 99 4.20 1.29 -7.28
N LYS A 100 3.74 1.95 -8.36
CA LYS A 100 2.35 1.86 -8.83
C LYS A 100 1.93 0.44 -9.19
N LYS A 101 2.81 -0.36 -9.80
CA LYS A 101 2.46 -1.72 -10.23
C LYS A 101 2.29 -2.62 -9.01
N SER A 102 3.15 -2.47 -8.01
CA SER A 102 3.03 -3.16 -6.73
C SER A 102 1.71 -2.83 -6.03
N PHE A 103 1.35 -1.53 -5.96
CA PHE A 103 0.04 -1.10 -5.46
C PHE A 103 -1.12 -1.72 -6.25
N GLN A 104 -1.10 -1.64 -7.57
CA GLN A 104 -2.15 -2.22 -8.43
C GLN A 104 -2.29 -3.72 -8.26
N GLN A 105 -1.17 -4.42 -8.04
CA GLN A 105 -1.20 -5.85 -7.79
C GLN A 105 -1.86 -6.15 -6.44
N GLY A 106 -1.40 -5.51 -5.37
CA GLY A 106 -2.00 -5.63 -4.04
C GLY A 106 -3.49 -5.31 -4.07
N TYR A 107 -3.87 -4.22 -4.75
CA TYR A 107 -5.27 -3.81 -4.92
C TYR A 107 -6.13 -4.90 -5.55
N ARG A 108 -5.66 -5.57 -6.61
CA ARG A 108 -6.45 -6.66 -7.22
C ARG A 108 -6.61 -7.84 -6.28
N GLU A 109 -5.54 -8.23 -5.58
CA GLU A 109 -5.60 -9.32 -4.61
C GLU A 109 -6.58 -8.99 -3.47
N GLY A 110 -6.48 -7.78 -2.93
CA GLY A 110 -7.39 -7.27 -1.90
C GLY A 110 -8.82 -7.22 -2.40
N PHE A 111 -9.06 -6.69 -3.60
CA PHE A 111 -10.40 -6.60 -4.19
C PHE A 111 -11.06 -7.97 -4.31
N ARG A 112 -10.34 -8.97 -4.85
CA ARG A 112 -10.90 -10.33 -4.94
C ARG A 112 -11.25 -10.86 -3.56
N GLN A 113 -10.33 -10.74 -2.60
CA GLN A 113 -10.54 -11.28 -1.26
C GLN A 113 -11.67 -10.57 -0.52
N GLY A 114 -11.75 -9.23 -0.58
CA GLY A 114 -12.81 -8.45 0.06
C GLY A 114 -14.18 -8.71 -0.55
N TYR A 115 -14.25 -8.83 -1.88
CA TYR A 115 -15.48 -9.24 -2.57
C TYR A 115 -15.92 -10.63 -2.12
N ASP A 116 -15.00 -11.60 -2.16
CA ASP A 116 -15.25 -12.99 -1.76
C ASP A 116 -15.66 -13.10 -0.28
N ASP A 117 -15.04 -12.32 0.61
CA ASP A 117 -15.38 -12.27 2.03
C ASP A 117 -16.80 -11.73 2.24
N SER A 118 -17.15 -10.64 1.58
CA SER A 118 -18.47 -10.04 1.71
C SER A 118 -19.58 -10.93 1.17
N ILE A 119 -19.43 -11.54 -0.01
CA ILE A 119 -20.47 -12.44 -0.57
C ILE A 119 -20.70 -13.68 0.29
N HIS A 120 -19.67 -14.14 1.02
CA HIS A 120 -19.76 -15.26 1.94
C HIS A 120 -20.03 -14.85 3.39
N SER A 121 -20.40 -13.58 3.63
CA SER A 121 -20.69 -13.05 4.98
C SER A 121 -19.55 -13.24 5.99
N ARG A 122 -18.30 -13.24 5.50
CA ARG A 122 -17.11 -13.27 6.35
C ARG A 122 -16.78 -11.87 6.86
N ARG A 123 -16.16 -11.81 8.04
CA ARG A 123 -15.77 -10.56 8.67
C ARG A 123 -14.62 -9.89 7.91
N PHE A 124 -14.53 -8.58 8.06
CA PHE A 124 -13.42 -7.77 7.57
C PHE A 124 -12.12 -8.18 8.29
N ARG A 125 -11.32 -9.06 7.66
CA ARG A 125 -10.15 -9.70 8.27
C ARG A 125 -8.81 -9.16 7.77
N ALA A 126 -8.81 -8.40 6.68
CA ALA A 126 -7.60 -7.76 6.15
C ALA A 126 -6.93 -6.82 7.16
N GLU A 127 -7.71 -6.06 7.94
CA GLU A 127 -7.19 -5.15 8.97
C GLU A 127 -6.49 -5.91 10.11
N VAL A 128 -7.05 -7.05 10.53
CA VAL A 128 -6.44 -7.92 11.54
C VAL A 128 -5.11 -8.48 11.05
N ALA A 129 -5.05 -8.95 9.80
CA ALA A 129 -3.82 -9.41 9.17
C ALA A 129 -2.77 -8.29 9.06
N ALA A 130 -3.19 -7.10 8.62
CA ALA A 130 -2.32 -5.94 8.49
C ALA A 130 -1.71 -5.53 9.84
N SER A 131 -2.55 -5.47 10.87
CA SER A 131 -2.14 -5.11 12.23
C SER A 131 -1.15 -6.12 12.81
N ALA A 132 -1.43 -7.42 12.67
CA ALA A 132 -0.56 -8.48 13.18
C ALA A 132 0.84 -8.41 12.57
N VAL A 133 0.93 -8.15 11.26
CA VAL A 133 2.21 -8.07 10.54
C VAL A 133 2.93 -6.74 10.78
N ALA A 134 2.19 -5.65 10.95
CA ALA A 134 2.74 -4.33 11.26
C ALA A 134 3.51 -4.28 12.60
N GLU A 135 3.10 -5.09 13.58
CA GLU A 135 3.83 -5.23 14.85
C GLU A 135 5.29 -5.67 14.65
N ASN A 136 5.54 -6.53 13.65
CA ASN A 136 6.87 -7.00 13.29
C ASN A 136 7.73 -5.95 12.57
N LEU A 137 7.14 -4.81 12.15
CA LEU A 137 7.84 -3.72 11.46
C LEU A 137 8.27 -2.58 12.40
N LYS A 138 7.89 -2.62 13.68
CA LYS A 138 8.29 -1.60 14.65
C LYS A 138 9.81 -1.58 14.80
N GLY A 139 10.42 -0.44 14.46
CA GLY A 139 11.88 -0.27 14.50
C GLY A 139 12.64 -0.87 13.31
N TYR A 140 11.96 -1.41 12.30
CA TYR A 140 12.62 -1.87 11.07
C TYR A 140 13.30 -0.69 10.36
N ALA A 141 14.58 -0.81 10.04
CA ALA A 141 15.37 0.25 9.39
C ALA A 141 15.71 -0.04 7.92
N GLY A 142 15.25 -1.17 7.39
CA GLY A 142 15.57 -1.62 6.03
C GLY A 142 14.85 -0.86 4.92
N SER A 143 15.25 -1.16 3.69
CA SER A 143 14.72 -0.61 2.44
C SER A 143 13.24 -0.96 2.25
N SER A 144 12.37 0.06 2.17
CA SER A 144 10.95 -0.13 1.84
C SER A 144 10.75 -0.78 0.47
N LYS A 145 11.64 -0.50 -0.50
CA LYS A 145 11.54 -1.09 -1.85
C LYS A 145 11.79 -2.60 -1.84
N GLU A 146 12.85 -3.04 -1.15
CA GLU A 146 13.16 -4.46 -1.02
C GLU A 146 12.10 -5.18 -0.18
N LEU A 147 11.67 -4.54 0.91
CA LEU A 147 10.58 -5.04 1.74
C LEU A 147 9.29 -5.22 0.95
N ASP A 148 8.87 -4.24 0.16
CA ASP A 148 7.66 -4.31 -0.66
C ASP A 148 7.73 -5.42 -1.71
N ALA A 149 8.87 -5.54 -2.40
CA ALA A 149 9.09 -6.60 -3.38
C ALA A 149 9.06 -8.00 -2.74
N GLY A 150 9.65 -8.12 -1.55
CA GLY A 150 9.57 -9.33 -0.72
C GLY A 150 8.13 -9.63 -0.32
N PHE A 151 7.43 -8.64 0.22
CA PHE A 151 6.05 -8.75 0.69
C PHE A 151 5.11 -9.24 -0.41
N ALA A 152 5.16 -8.61 -1.59
CA ALA A 152 4.39 -9.05 -2.74
C ALA A 152 4.70 -10.51 -3.12
N ALA A 153 5.99 -10.89 -3.17
CA ALA A 153 6.38 -12.25 -3.52
C ALA A 153 5.94 -13.29 -2.47
N GLY A 154 6.05 -12.97 -1.19
CA GLY A 154 5.61 -13.83 -0.08
C GLY A 154 4.10 -14.05 -0.10
N TYR A 155 3.35 -12.96 -0.30
CA TYR A 155 1.89 -13.02 -0.41
C TYR A 155 1.43 -13.97 -1.52
N LEU A 156 2.03 -13.83 -2.72
CA LEU A 156 1.69 -14.65 -3.88
C LEU A 156 2.13 -16.10 -3.70
N ALA A 157 3.29 -16.33 -3.08
CA ALA A 157 3.81 -17.67 -2.85
C ALA A 157 2.88 -18.49 -1.94
N GLU A 158 2.39 -17.88 -0.86
CA GLU A 158 1.43 -18.51 0.06
C GLU A 158 0.13 -18.89 -0.64
N HIS A 159 -0.38 -18.03 -1.55
CA HIS A 159 -1.60 -18.30 -2.32
C HIS A 159 -1.42 -19.35 -3.42
N SER A 160 -0.22 -19.44 -4.01
CA SER A 160 0.01 -20.27 -5.21
C SER A 160 0.43 -21.70 -4.88
N ASN A 161 1.43 -21.88 -4.00
CA ASN A 161 1.93 -23.18 -3.54
C ASN A 161 2.97 -22.98 -2.42
N PRO A 162 2.60 -23.09 -1.15
CA PRO A 162 3.50 -22.75 -0.04
C PRO A 162 4.68 -23.71 0.16
N LYS A 163 4.69 -24.88 -0.50
CA LYS A 163 5.74 -25.90 -0.35
C LYS A 163 6.99 -25.66 -1.24
N ASN A 164 6.93 -24.70 -2.18
CA ASN A 164 7.97 -24.44 -3.17
C ASN A 164 8.50 -22.99 -3.12
N ALA A 165 8.70 -22.43 -1.92
CA ALA A 165 9.21 -21.08 -1.75
C ALA A 165 10.72 -21.04 -1.37
N PRO A 166 11.68 -21.35 -2.26
CA PRO A 166 13.10 -21.07 -2.03
C PRO A 166 13.46 -19.60 -2.34
N ALA A 167 12.49 -18.68 -2.42
CA ALA A 167 12.67 -17.37 -3.05
C ALA A 167 13.58 -16.40 -2.29
N CYS A 168 13.80 -16.60 -1.00
CA CYS A 168 14.65 -15.72 -0.18
C CYS A 168 16.14 -16.10 -0.20
N GLN A 169 16.53 -17.35 -0.54
CA GLN A 169 17.89 -17.88 -0.29
C GLN A 169 19.06 -17.19 -1.05
N SER A 170 18.79 -16.17 -1.87
CA SER A 170 19.80 -15.37 -2.57
C SER A 170 19.47 -13.87 -2.61
N LYS A 171 18.59 -13.41 -1.72
CA LYS A 171 18.07 -12.04 -1.69
C LYS A 171 18.58 -11.27 -0.48
N SER A 172 18.35 -9.96 -0.48
CA SER A 172 18.67 -9.09 0.65
C SER A 172 17.88 -9.52 1.89
N ALA A 173 18.42 -9.26 3.08
CA ALA A 173 17.70 -9.48 4.34
C ALA A 173 16.35 -8.73 4.35
N ASP A 174 16.33 -7.51 3.79
CA ASP A 174 15.12 -6.70 3.67
C ASP A 174 14.04 -7.36 2.81
N TYR A 175 14.43 -7.95 1.67
CA TYR A 175 13.53 -8.72 0.83
C TYR A 175 13.01 -9.97 1.55
N CYS A 176 13.89 -10.70 2.24
CA CYS A 176 13.52 -11.89 2.99
C CYS A 176 12.54 -11.59 4.12
N ASN A 177 12.76 -10.48 4.84
CA ASN A 177 11.84 -9.98 5.85
C ASN A 177 10.50 -9.61 5.22
N GLY A 178 10.51 -8.88 4.10
CA GLY A 178 9.31 -8.61 3.33
C GLY A 178 8.56 -9.90 2.95
N PHE A 179 9.27 -10.89 2.41
CA PHE A 179 8.73 -12.18 2.00
C PHE A 179 8.04 -12.91 3.16
N ALA A 180 8.69 -12.94 4.33
CA ALA A 180 8.12 -13.49 5.55
C ALA A 180 6.79 -12.83 5.93
N LEU A 181 6.80 -11.50 5.98
CA LEU A 181 5.65 -10.69 6.36
C LEU A 181 4.50 -10.84 5.35
N GLY A 182 4.80 -10.91 4.06
CA GLY A 182 3.81 -11.10 3.00
C GLY A 182 3.13 -12.48 3.06
N ALA A 183 3.90 -13.54 3.33
CA ALA A 183 3.36 -14.89 3.51
C ALA A 183 2.50 -15.00 4.77
N GLU A 184 2.96 -14.42 5.89
CA GLU A 184 2.19 -14.34 7.13
C GLU A 184 0.88 -13.56 6.93
N PHE A 185 0.95 -12.41 6.26
CA PHE A 185 -0.23 -11.61 5.92
C PHE A 185 -1.24 -12.40 5.09
N ALA A 186 -0.78 -13.09 4.04
CA ALA A 186 -1.64 -13.91 3.18
C ALA A 186 -2.33 -15.04 3.94
N ALA A 187 -1.63 -15.70 4.85
CA ALA A 187 -2.21 -16.76 5.67
C ALA A 187 -3.31 -16.23 6.59
N ILE A 188 -3.01 -15.17 7.35
CA ILE A 188 -3.99 -14.57 8.28
C ILE A 188 -5.19 -14.02 7.51
N SER A 189 -4.95 -13.30 6.41
CA SER A 189 -6.02 -12.67 5.61
C SER A 189 -6.90 -13.70 4.90
N SER A 190 -6.37 -14.86 4.53
CA SER A 190 -7.15 -15.98 3.98
C SER A 190 -7.84 -16.83 5.05
N GLY A 191 -7.55 -16.61 6.34
CA GLY A 191 -8.04 -17.44 7.45
C GLY A 191 -7.34 -18.80 7.56
N ALA A 192 -6.23 -18.98 6.85
CA ALA A 192 -5.36 -20.14 6.96
C ALA A 192 -4.34 -19.97 8.09
N SER A 193 -3.75 -21.08 8.54
CA SER A 193 -2.52 -21.03 9.33
C SER A 193 -1.35 -20.79 8.39
N PRO A 194 -0.36 -19.95 8.75
CA PRO A 194 0.80 -19.69 7.90
C PRO A 194 1.55 -20.98 7.63
N VAL A 195 1.65 -21.35 6.35
CA VAL A 195 2.41 -22.54 5.95
C VAL A 195 3.90 -22.26 6.01
N ILE A 196 4.29 -20.99 5.82
CA ILE A 196 5.65 -20.51 6.06
C ILE A 196 5.70 -19.86 7.44
N ALA A 197 6.10 -20.63 8.46
CA ALA A 197 6.26 -20.09 9.80
C ALA A 197 7.41 -19.06 9.84
N LYS A 198 7.21 -17.95 10.57
CA LYS A 198 8.25 -16.94 10.82
C LYS A 198 9.57 -17.56 11.28
N SER A 199 9.50 -18.58 12.16
CA SER A 199 10.67 -19.33 12.65
C SER A 199 11.43 -20.07 11.53
N SER A 200 10.75 -20.53 10.49
CA SER A 200 11.37 -21.16 9.31
C SER A 200 12.10 -20.15 8.42
N LEU A 201 11.68 -18.89 8.42
CA LEU A 201 12.30 -17.80 7.67
C LEU A 201 13.46 -17.17 8.45
N ASP A 202 13.35 -17.03 9.77
CA ASP A 202 14.45 -16.60 10.65
C ASP A 202 15.66 -17.55 10.52
N ALA A 203 15.42 -18.85 10.37
CA ALA A 203 16.46 -19.85 10.11
C ALA A 203 17.13 -19.71 8.72
N LEU A 204 16.47 -19.06 7.76
CA LEU A 204 16.98 -18.82 6.40
C LEU A 204 17.71 -17.48 6.26
N ALA A 205 17.38 -16.48 7.09
CA ALA A 205 18.00 -15.15 7.09
C ALA A 205 19.40 -15.10 7.76
N ILE A 206 19.82 -16.17 8.46
CA ILE A 206 21.07 -16.24 9.23
C ILE A 206 22.24 -16.87 8.42
N LYS A 207 22.09 -17.11 7.12
CA LYS A 207 23.17 -17.68 6.27
C LYS A 207 23.83 -16.68 5.35
#